data_AF-A0A4Q5TX33-F1
#
_entry.id   AF-A0A4Q5TX33-F1
#
_cell.length_a   1.000
_cell.length_b   1.000
_cell.length_c   1.000
_cell.angle_alpha   90.00
_cell.angle_beta   90.00
_cell.angle_gamma   90.00
#
_symmetry.space_group_name_H-M   'P 1'
#
loop_
_entity.id
_entity.type
_entity.pdbx_description
1 polymer ?
#
loop_
_entity_poly.entity_id
_entity_poly.type
_entity_poly.pdbx_seq_one_letter_code
_entity_poly.pdbx_strand_id
1 'polypeptide(L)'
;MNIGLLILLLLTLLILVFSYLRRARSRHALPIAPWDHQASETGLPPTYPDKESLPDLHPGHPDTLHQLVLAFHLCNLTIPVWNRYTGGHHPAWRNSTSSPWFRLDPHILERAHTAAGAIARDNEVNARQEVESVFRDFIEPVIALQDGAWPAGYPVKKCFLATYNLLKGILEKQDARASAAAFSLSITQSLDCLELSGLYTTEGLQDLLNEWKQEDSPGSPTKIHR
;
A
#
# COMPACT_ATOMS: atom_id res chain seq x y z
N MET A 1 -27.63 27.33 47.02
CA MET A 1 -26.57 27.33 45.98
C MET A 1 -26.95 28.38 44.95
N ASN A 2 -26.08 29.36 44.69
CA ASN A 2 -26.42 30.51 43.85
C ASN A 2 -26.40 30.11 42.36
N ILE A 3 -27.56 30.07 41.72
CA ILE A 3 -27.73 29.62 40.32
C ILE A 3 -26.86 30.47 39.37
N GLY A 4 -26.69 31.76 39.66
CA GLY A 4 -25.82 32.64 38.87
C GLY A 4 -24.35 32.23 38.90
N LEU A 5 -23.87 31.74 40.04
CA LEU A 5 -22.49 31.25 40.19
C LEU A 5 -22.26 29.97 39.37
N LEU A 6 -23.25 29.07 39.33
CA LEU A 6 -23.19 27.82 38.57
C LEU A 6 -23.10 28.08 37.06
N ILE A 7 -23.89 29.03 36.56
CA ILE A 7 -23.89 29.41 35.14
C ILE A 7 -22.55 30.02 34.74
N LEU A 8 -21.98 30.89 35.58
CA LEU A 8 -20.67 31.50 35.33
C LEU A 8 -19.56 30.44 35.23
N LEU A 9 -19.61 29.43 36.10
CA LEU A 9 -18.63 28.35 36.17
C LEU A 9 -18.71 27.43 34.93
N LEU A 10 -19.92 27.13 34.45
CA LEU A 10 -20.13 26.37 33.21
C LEU A 10 -19.62 27.12 31.97
N LEU A 11 -19.85 28.43 31.90
CA LEU A 11 -19.35 29.25 30.80
C LEU A 11 -17.82 29.34 30.77
N THR A 12 -17.19 29.49 31.93
CA THR A 12 -15.72 29.48 32.03
C THR A 12 -15.13 28.13 31.64
N LEU A 13 -15.76 27.02 32.06
CA LEU A 13 -15.34 25.68 31.64
C LEU A 13 -15.44 25.50 30.11
N LEU A 14 -16.52 25.96 29.49
CA LEU A 14 -16.71 25.90 28.03
C LEU A 14 -15.63 26.68 27.27
N ILE A 15 -15.29 27.88 27.74
CA ILE A 15 -14.23 28.70 27.14
C ILE A 15 -12.87 28.00 27.25
N LEU A 16 -12.57 27.35 28.38
CA LEU A 16 -11.34 26.60 28.59
C LEU A 16 -11.26 25.37 27.68
N VAL A 17 -12.34 24.59 27.56
CA VAL A 17 -12.41 23.44 26.66
C VAL A 17 -12.24 23.88 25.21
N PHE A 18 -12.93 24.94 24.79
CA PHE A 18 -12.82 25.47 23.43
C PHE A 18 -11.39 25.96 23.12
N SER A 19 -10.77 26.66 24.07
CA SER A 19 -9.38 27.14 23.94
C SER A 19 -8.38 25.98 23.88
N TYR A 20 -8.61 24.93 24.69
CA TYR A 20 -7.79 23.71 24.67
C TYR A 20 -7.92 22.97 23.34
N LEU A 21 -9.14 22.77 22.84
CA LEU A 21 -9.37 22.12 21.55
C LEU A 21 -8.78 22.92 20.39
N ARG A 22 -8.89 24.25 20.41
CA ARG A 22 -8.26 25.12 19.41
C ARG A 22 -6.73 25.00 19.43
N ARG A 23 -6.13 24.90 20.61
CA ARG A 23 -4.67 24.73 20.78
C ARG A 23 -4.18 23.32 20.44
N ALA A 24 -4.99 22.29 20.69
CA ALA A 24 -4.72 20.93 20.25
C ALA A 24 -4.76 20.83 18.71
N ARG A 25 -5.73 21.50 18.08
CA ARG A 25 -5.84 21.56 16.62
C ARG A 25 -4.67 22.27 15.95
N SER A 26 -4.12 23.33 16.56
CA SER A 26 -2.94 24.02 16.01
C SER A 26 -1.63 23.25 16.19
N ARG A 27 -1.56 22.26 17.10
CA ARG A 27 -0.39 21.37 17.26
C ARG A 27 -0.41 20.15 16.32
N HIS A 28 -1.54 19.89 15.66
CA HIS A 28 -1.67 18.84 14.63
C HIS A 28 -1.70 19.41 13.20
N ALA A 29 -1.29 20.66 13.00
CA ALA A 29 -0.78 21.07 11.71
C ALA A 29 0.55 20.33 11.50
N LEU A 30 0.47 19.10 11.01
CA LEU A 30 1.60 18.39 10.46
C LEU A 30 2.30 19.35 9.48
N PRO A 31 3.64 19.42 9.46
CA PRO A 31 4.30 20.07 8.36
C PRO A 31 3.79 19.40 7.08
N ILE A 32 3.08 20.18 6.27
CA ILE A 32 2.71 19.79 4.92
C ILE A 32 4.04 19.42 4.26
N ALA A 33 4.22 18.13 3.97
CA ALA A 33 5.42 17.66 3.30
C ALA A 33 5.52 18.42 1.96
N PRO A 34 6.73 18.82 1.54
CA PRO A 34 6.92 19.77 0.43
C PRO A 34 6.39 19.30 -0.93
N TRP A 35 5.85 18.08 -1.04
CA TRP A 35 5.18 17.58 -2.23
C TRP A 35 3.73 18.06 -2.42
N ASP A 36 3.09 18.64 -1.40
CA ASP A 36 1.67 19.02 -1.45
C ASP A 36 1.41 20.41 -2.10
N HIS A 37 2.45 21.13 -2.53
CA HIS A 37 2.30 22.50 -3.05
C HIS A 37 2.49 22.68 -4.56
N GLN A 38 2.59 21.62 -5.37
CA GLN A 38 2.73 21.77 -6.82
C GLN A 38 1.48 21.42 -7.66
N ALA A 39 0.37 21.00 -7.05
CA ALA A 39 -0.79 20.51 -7.80
C ALA A 39 -2.03 21.42 -7.84
N SER A 40 -1.93 22.73 -7.55
CA SER A 40 -3.14 23.58 -7.48
C SER A 40 -3.03 25.04 -7.92
N GLU A 41 -2.20 25.37 -8.92
CA GLU A 41 -2.24 26.71 -9.54
C GLU A 41 -2.41 26.74 -11.07
N THR A 42 -2.52 25.61 -11.74
CA THR A 42 -2.93 25.59 -13.15
C THR A 42 -4.20 24.75 -13.26
N GLY A 43 -5.33 25.38 -13.59
CA GLY A 43 -6.61 24.73 -13.87
C GLY A 43 -6.61 23.88 -15.15
N LEU A 44 -5.52 23.15 -15.39
CA LEU A 44 -5.36 22.17 -16.44
C LEU A 44 -5.15 20.81 -15.76
N PRO A 45 -5.84 19.75 -16.20
CA PRO A 45 -5.58 18.40 -15.71
C PRO A 45 -4.09 18.09 -15.91
N PRO A 46 -3.43 17.37 -14.97
CA PRO A 46 -2.05 16.97 -15.17
C PRO A 46 -1.97 16.18 -16.48
N THR A 47 -1.25 16.73 -17.45
CA THR A 47 -0.85 16.01 -18.65
C THR A 47 0.15 14.97 -18.19
N TYR A 48 -0.32 13.76 -17.93
CA TYR A 48 0.56 12.62 -17.74
C TYR A 48 1.43 12.50 -19.00
N PRO A 49 2.75 12.28 -18.89
CA PRO A 49 3.52 11.85 -20.05
C PRO A 49 2.79 10.63 -20.64
N ASP A 50 2.62 10.62 -21.96
CA ASP A 50 2.01 9.50 -22.65
C ASP A 50 2.64 8.23 -22.10
N LYS A 51 1.80 7.33 -21.57
CA LYS A 51 2.20 6.00 -21.14
C LYS A 51 2.90 5.35 -22.32
N GLU A 52 4.23 5.45 -22.38
CA GLU A 52 5.02 4.44 -23.07
C GLU A 52 4.65 3.13 -22.38
N SER A 53 3.85 2.36 -23.10
CA SER A 53 3.38 1.05 -22.69
C SER A 53 4.60 0.23 -22.31
N LEU A 54 4.74 -0.04 -21.02
CA LEU A 54 5.61 -1.10 -20.50
C LEU A 54 5.49 -2.31 -21.44
N PRO A 55 6.61 -2.91 -21.85
CA PRO A 55 6.62 -3.99 -22.83
C PRO A 55 5.66 -5.10 -22.39
N ASP A 56 4.81 -5.52 -23.33
CA ASP A 56 3.78 -6.54 -23.13
C ASP A 56 4.44 -7.88 -22.76
N LEU A 57 4.47 -8.18 -21.47
CA LEU A 57 5.08 -9.37 -20.89
C LEU A 57 4.05 -10.50 -20.80
N HIS A 58 3.74 -11.18 -21.90
CA HIS A 58 3.20 -12.56 -21.92
C HIS A 58 3.50 -13.21 -23.28
N PRO A 59 3.93 -14.50 -23.37
CA PRO A 59 3.11 -15.63 -22.88
C PRO A 59 3.85 -16.93 -22.40
N GLY A 60 3.20 -17.69 -21.49
CA GLY A 60 3.26 -19.17 -21.45
C GLY A 60 3.68 -19.79 -20.11
N HIS A 61 2.74 -20.44 -19.41
CA HIS A 61 2.85 -21.07 -18.07
C HIS A 61 3.91 -22.20 -17.95
N PRO A 62 5.17 -21.85 -17.61
CA PRO A 62 5.80 -22.06 -16.29
C PRO A 62 5.84 -20.78 -15.43
N ASP A 63 5.20 -19.75 -15.96
CA ASP A 63 5.23 -18.32 -15.63
C ASP A 63 4.66 -17.94 -14.26
N THR A 64 3.70 -18.69 -13.70
CA THR A 64 2.97 -18.24 -12.49
C THR A 64 3.80 -18.31 -11.21
N LEU A 65 4.66 -19.33 -11.05
CA LEU A 65 5.56 -19.42 -9.90
C LEU A 65 6.64 -18.33 -9.98
N HIS A 66 7.17 -18.11 -11.17
CA HIS A 66 8.13 -17.04 -11.48
C HIS A 66 7.52 -15.66 -11.19
N GLN A 67 6.30 -15.41 -11.67
CA GLN A 67 5.54 -14.20 -11.36
C GLN A 67 5.22 -14.07 -9.87
N LEU A 68 4.90 -15.15 -9.17
CA LEU A 68 4.70 -15.11 -7.71
C LEU A 68 6.00 -14.69 -7.00
N VAL A 69 7.13 -15.30 -7.34
CA VAL A 69 8.43 -14.99 -6.75
C VAL A 69 8.84 -13.54 -7.04
N LEU A 70 8.68 -13.09 -8.29
CA LEU A 70 8.95 -11.71 -8.68
C LEU A 70 8.01 -10.72 -7.97
N ALA A 71 6.70 -11.00 -7.94
CA ALA A 71 5.70 -10.18 -7.25
C ALA A 71 6.04 -10.07 -5.76
N PHE A 72 6.37 -11.19 -5.12
CA PHE A 72 6.80 -11.23 -3.72
C PHE A 72 8.06 -10.40 -3.48
N HIS A 73 9.08 -10.57 -4.34
CA HIS A 73 10.33 -9.81 -4.27
C HIS A 73 10.09 -8.31 -4.41
N LEU A 74 9.39 -7.87 -5.45
CA LEU A 74 9.11 -6.47 -5.70
C LEU A 74 8.23 -5.85 -4.61
N CYS A 75 7.21 -6.56 -4.14
CA CYS A 75 6.39 -6.06 -3.02
C CYS A 75 7.25 -5.83 -1.76
N ASN A 76 8.25 -6.68 -1.47
CA ASN A 76 9.15 -6.47 -0.33
C ASN A 76 9.93 -5.15 -0.46
N LEU A 77 10.36 -4.80 -1.68
CA LEU A 77 11.05 -3.55 -1.95
C LEU A 77 10.16 -2.32 -1.73
N THR A 78 8.84 -2.48 -1.75
CA THR A 78 7.89 -1.37 -1.53
C THR A 78 7.59 -1.10 -0.05
N ILE A 79 7.93 -2.02 0.87
CA ILE A 79 7.71 -1.88 2.32
C ILE A 79 8.24 -0.55 2.89
N PRO A 80 9.44 -0.05 2.52
CA PRO A 80 9.93 1.25 2.99
C PRO A 80 9.01 2.43 2.64
N VAL A 81 8.29 2.38 1.52
CA VAL A 81 7.32 3.42 1.12
C VAL A 81 6.17 3.45 2.12
N TRP A 82 5.64 2.28 2.46
CA TRP A 82 4.58 2.14 3.45
C TRP A 82 5.02 2.60 4.83
N ASN A 83 6.19 2.15 5.30
CA ASN A 83 6.73 2.54 6.60
C ASN A 83 6.98 4.04 6.73
N ARG A 84 7.42 4.69 5.64
CA ARG A 84 7.55 6.15 5.59
C ARG A 84 6.19 6.84 5.70
N TYR A 85 5.17 6.32 5.02
CA TYR A 85 3.82 6.88 5.04
C TYR A 85 3.15 6.76 6.42
N THR A 86 3.25 5.59 7.06
CA THR A 86 2.63 5.37 8.37
C THR A 86 3.42 6.07 9.47
N GLY A 87 4.75 6.15 9.36
CA GLY A 87 5.62 6.64 10.43
C GLY A 87 5.45 5.86 11.74
N GLY A 88 4.99 4.61 11.67
CA GLY A 88 4.61 3.80 12.84
C GLY A 88 3.25 4.17 13.46
N HIS A 89 2.48 5.07 12.86
CA HIS A 89 1.14 5.44 13.29
C HIS A 89 0.08 4.76 12.43
N HIS A 90 -1.06 4.44 13.03
CA HIS A 90 -2.20 3.86 12.30
C HIS A 90 -2.77 4.86 11.27
N PRO A 91 -2.67 4.58 9.96
CA PRO A 91 -3.31 5.43 8.97
C PRO A 91 -4.82 5.31 9.10
N ALA A 92 -5.50 6.44 8.95
CA ALA A 92 -6.95 6.53 9.06
C ALA A 92 -7.57 6.67 7.68
N TRP A 93 -8.68 5.98 7.46
CA TRP A 93 -9.44 5.99 6.21
C TRP A 93 -10.95 5.89 6.51
N ARG A 94 -11.80 6.10 5.51
CA ARG A 94 -13.26 6.05 5.64
C ARG A 94 -13.90 5.64 4.32
N ASN A 95 -15.05 4.99 4.37
CA ASN A 95 -15.79 4.52 3.18
C ASN A 95 -16.47 5.68 2.44
N SER A 96 -16.77 6.78 3.13
CA SER A 96 -17.43 7.96 2.57
C SER A 96 -17.17 9.19 3.43
N THR A 97 -17.53 10.37 2.92
CA THR A 97 -17.41 11.65 3.64
C THR A 97 -18.16 11.70 4.97
N SER A 98 -19.24 10.91 5.12
CA SER A 98 -20.09 10.84 6.31
C SER A 98 -19.86 9.60 7.18
N SER A 99 -19.04 8.65 6.72
CA SER A 99 -18.72 7.42 7.47
C SER A 99 -17.75 7.66 8.64
N PRO A 100 -17.77 6.79 9.68
CA PRO A 100 -16.76 6.83 10.73
C PRO A 100 -15.36 6.59 10.16
N TRP A 101 -14.35 7.07 10.89
CA TRP A 101 -12.95 6.81 10.58
C TRP A 101 -12.55 5.42 11.07
N PHE A 102 -11.98 4.64 10.16
CA PHE A 102 -11.34 3.37 10.45
C PHE A 102 -9.84 3.56 10.58
N ARG A 103 -9.21 2.68 11.36
CA ARG A 103 -7.76 2.63 11.52
C ARG A 103 -7.25 1.37 10.87
N LEU A 104 -6.17 1.53 10.13
CA LEU A 104 -5.45 0.41 9.53
C LEU A 104 -4.23 0.09 10.37
N ASP A 105 -3.85 -1.17 10.42
CA ASP A 105 -2.62 -1.62 11.07
C ASP A 105 -1.40 -1.08 10.30
N PRO A 106 -0.47 -0.34 10.93
CA PRO A 106 0.71 0.16 10.25
C PRO A 106 1.65 -0.97 9.80
N HIS A 107 1.51 -2.19 10.32
CA HIS A 107 2.34 -3.35 9.96
C HIS A 107 1.63 -4.33 9.02
N ILE A 108 0.53 -3.91 8.39
CA ILE A 108 -0.29 -4.78 7.55
C ILE A 108 0.48 -5.34 6.35
N LEU A 109 1.40 -4.56 5.75
CA LEU A 109 2.21 -5.05 4.63
C LEU A 109 3.23 -6.09 5.10
N GLU A 110 3.94 -5.85 6.21
CA GLU A 110 4.88 -6.83 6.78
C GLU A 110 4.19 -8.14 7.17
N ARG A 111 2.99 -8.06 7.76
CA ARG A 111 2.15 -9.22 8.06
C ARG A 111 1.77 -9.97 6.78
N ALA A 112 1.34 -9.27 5.74
CA ALA A 112 1.02 -9.86 4.45
C ALA A 112 2.22 -10.58 3.82
N HIS A 113 3.40 -9.96 3.89
CA HIS A 113 4.64 -10.54 3.40
C HIS A 113 5.07 -11.78 4.19
N THR A 114 4.94 -11.74 5.51
CA THR A 114 5.23 -12.90 6.37
C THR A 114 4.31 -14.07 6.01
N ALA A 115 3.00 -13.82 5.91
CA ALA A 115 2.02 -14.84 5.54
C ALA A 115 2.26 -15.39 4.13
N ALA A 116 2.54 -14.53 3.15
CA ALA A 116 2.85 -14.95 1.78
C ALA A 116 4.15 -15.78 1.71
N GLY A 117 5.17 -15.42 2.49
CA GLY A 117 6.43 -16.15 2.57
C GLY A 117 6.31 -17.53 3.22
N ALA A 118 5.33 -17.71 4.12
CA ALA A 118 5.07 -19.01 4.76
C ALA A 118 4.62 -20.08 3.76
N ILE A 119 4.00 -19.70 2.64
CA ILE A 119 3.58 -20.64 1.58
C ILE A 119 4.76 -21.39 0.97
N ALA A 120 5.94 -20.77 0.94
CA ALA A 120 7.15 -21.42 0.42
C ALA A 120 7.81 -22.37 1.43
N ARG A 121 7.43 -22.32 2.72
CA ARG A 121 8.18 -22.97 3.83
C ARG A 121 7.39 -24.03 4.59
N ASP A 122 6.06 -23.97 4.60
CA ASP A 122 5.23 -24.66 5.60
C ASP A 122 4.12 -25.55 5.02
N ASN A 123 3.38 -26.23 5.92
CA ASN A 123 2.16 -26.98 5.58
C ASN A 123 1.12 -26.03 4.92
N GLU A 124 0.84 -26.26 3.64
CA GLU A 124 0.04 -25.41 2.74
C GLU A 124 -1.30 -24.96 3.34
N VAL A 125 -1.93 -25.80 4.17
CA VAL A 125 -3.23 -25.49 4.80
C VAL A 125 -3.13 -24.35 5.82
N ASN A 126 -2.15 -24.38 6.70
CA ASN A 126 -1.99 -23.36 7.75
C ASN A 126 -1.56 -22.02 7.15
N ALA A 127 -0.59 -22.06 6.21
CA ALA A 127 -0.13 -20.87 5.50
C ALA A 127 -1.28 -20.20 4.71
N ARG A 128 -2.17 -20.99 4.11
CA ARG A 128 -3.35 -20.46 3.42
C ARG A 128 -4.31 -19.74 4.38
N GLN A 129 -4.61 -20.33 5.53
CA GLN A 129 -5.50 -19.69 6.53
C GLN A 129 -4.94 -18.35 7.03
N GLU A 130 -3.62 -18.27 7.21
CA GLU A 130 -2.94 -17.04 7.59
C GLU A 130 -3.07 -15.97 6.48
N VAL A 131 -2.82 -16.35 5.23
CA VAL A 131 -3.03 -15.44 4.08
C VAL A 131 -4.48 -14.98 3.97
N GLU A 132 -5.46 -15.89 4.10
CA GLU A 132 -6.88 -15.53 4.09
C GLU A 132 -7.23 -14.56 5.22
N SER A 133 -6.61 -14.73 6.40
CA SER A 133 -6.83 -13.83 7.53
C SER A 133 -6.31 -12.44 7.25
N VAL A 134 -5.08 -12.33 6.74
CA VAL A 134 -4.48 -11.03 6.44
C VAL A 134 -5.18 -10.37 5.24
N PHE A 135 -5.57 -11.14 4.23
CA PHE A 135 -6.25 -10.64 3.03
C PHE A 135 -7.55 -9.90 3.35
N ARG A 136 -8.33 -10.38 4.33
CA ARG A 136 -9.57 -9.71 4.77
C ARG A 136 -9.35 -8.29 5.27
N ASP A 137 -8.18 -8.01 5.87
CA ASP A 137 -7.84 -6.68 6.38
C ASP A 137 -7.63 -5.66 5.23
N PHE A 138 -7.45 -6.11 3.98
CA PHE A 138 -7.28 -5.24 2.82
C PHE A 138 -8.57 -4.89 2.08
N ILE A 139 -9.62 -5.72 2.16
CA ILE A 139 -10.81 -5.64 1.28
C ILE A 139 -11.45 -4.25 1.34
N GLU A 140 -11.88 -3.82 2.53
CA GLU A 140 -12.57 -2.54 2.69
C GLU A 140 -11.65 -1.33 2.41
N PRO A 141 -10.39 -1.28 2.90
CA PRO A 141 -9.47 -0.22 2.51
C PRO A 141 -9.23 -0.12 0.99
N VAL A 142 -9.16 -1.25 0.27
CA VAL A 142 -9.02 -1.26 -1.19
C VAL A 142 -10.24 -0.66 -1.87
N ILE A 143 -11.45 -1.01 -1.41
CA ILE A 143 -12.70 -0.41 -1.92
C ILE A 143 -12.65 1.11 -1.72
N ALA A 144 -12.35 1.58 -0.51
CA ALA A 144 -12.27 3.01 -0.23
C ALA A 144 -11.15 3.73 -1.00
N LEU A 145 -10.06 3.04 -1.32
CA LEU A 145 -8.98 3.56 -2.15
C LEU A 145 -9.43 3.73 -3.61
N GLN A 146 -10.14 2.74 -4.16
CA GLN A 146 -10.68 2.76 -5.52
C GLN A 146 -11.78 3.81 -5.70
N ASP A 147 -12.62 4.01 -4.66
CA ASP A 147 -13.66 5.03 -4.64
C ASP A 147 -13.11 6.46 -4.39
N GLY A 148 -11.80 6.60 -4.16
CA GLY A 148 -11.15 7.87 -3.86
C GLY A 148 -11.46 8.43 -2.47
N ALA A 149 -12.09 7.65 -1.60
CA ALA A 149 -12.45 8.05 -0.24
C ALA A 149 -11.23 8.09 0.71
N TRP A 150 -10.15 7.35 0.38
CA TRP A 150 -8.87 7.40 1.10
C TRP A 150 -7.83 8.28 0.37
N PRO A 151 -7.47 9.46 0.92
CA PRO A 151 -6.57 10.41 0.27
C PRO A 151 -5.07 10.06 0.43
N ALA A 152 -4.70 8.79 0.24
CA ALA A 152 -3.30 8.38 0.23
C ALA A 152 -2.59 8.87 -1.06
N GLY A 153 -1.30 9.17 -0.97
CA GLY A 153 -0.46 9.49 -2.13
C GLY A 153 -0.32 8.30 -3.09
N TYR A 154 -0.04 8.57 -4.37
CA TYR A 154 0.03 7.51 -5.39
C TYR A 154 0.99 6.36 -5.06
N PRO A 155 2.24 6.59 -4.60
CA PRO A 155 3.13 5.47 -4.24
C PRO A 155 2.56 4.57 -3.15
N VAL A 156 1.89 5.18 -2.15
CA VAL A 156 1.25 4.44 -1.04
C VAL A 156 0.09 3.60 -1.57
N LYS A 157 -0.74 4.17 -2.46
CA LYS A 157 -1.82 3.43 -3.10
C LYS A 157 -1.30 2.23 -3.88
N LYS A 158 -0.19 2.42 -4.60
CA LYS A 158 0.42 1.40 -5.46
C LYS A 158 1.03 0.25 -4.65
N CYS A 159 1.80 0.50 -3.59
CA CYS A 159 2.29 -0.59 -2.73
C CYS A 159 1.14 -1.35 -2.06
N PHE A 160 0.12 -0.63 -1.56
CA PHE A 160 -1.01 -1.28 -0.89
C PHE A 160 -1.81 -2.20 -1.83
N LEU A 161 -2.09 -1.73 -3.05
CA LEU A 161 -2.75 -2.54 -4.08
C LEU A 161 -1.86 -3.69 -4.57
N ALA A 162 -0.55 -3.47 -4.68
CA ALA A 162 0.39 -4.50 -5.10
C ALA A 162 0.37 -5.69 -4.13
N THR A 163 0.44 -5.42 -2.82
CA THR A 163 0.35 -6.44 -1.78
C THR A 163 -1.01 -7.13 -1.77
N TYR A 164 -2.11 -6.37 -1.91
CA TYR A 164 -3.45 -6.96 -2.05
C TYR A 164 -3.52 -7.96 -3.21
N ASN A 165 -3.00 -7.60 -4.38
CA ASN A 165 -3.01 -8.45 -5.57
C ASN A 165 -2.08 -9.67 -5.44
N LEU A 166 -0.95 -9.54 -4.73
CA LEU A 166 -0.09 -10.68 -4.37
C LEU A 166 -0.88 -11.72 -3.55
N LEU A 167 -1.53 -11.28 -2.47
CA LEU A 167 -2.34 -12.17 -1.63
C LEU A 167 -3.54 -12.75 -2.41
N LYS A 168 -4.18 -11.95 -3.26
CA LYS A 168 -5.27 -12.40 -4.12
C LYS A 168 -4.82 -13.53 -5.05
N GLY A 169 -3.69 -13.35 -5.75
CA GLY A 169 -3.17 -14.35 -6.69
C GLY A 169 -2.80 -15.67 -6.00
N ILE A 170 -2.31 -15.60 -4.75
CA ILE A 170 -2.09 -16.76 -3.89
C ILE A 170 -3.39 -17.50 -3.58
N LEU A 171 -4.45 -16.78 -3.21
CA LEU A 171 -5.74 -17.38 -2.84
C LEU A 171 -6.47 -17.98 -4.04
N GLU A 172 -6.32 -17.38 -5.22
CA GLU A 172 -6.91 -17.79 -6.50
C GLU A 172 -6.13 -18.91 -7.20
N LYS A 173 -5.18 -19.58 -6.54
CA LYS A 173 -4.33 -20.66 -7.12
C LYS A 173 -5.09 -21.77 -7.88
N GLN A 174 -6.38 -21.99 -7.61
CA GLN A 174 -7.20 -22.96 -8.33
C GLN A 174 -7.56 -22.52 -9.76
N ASP A 175 -7.51 -21.22 -10.05
CA ASP A 175 -7.67 -20.64 -11.37
C ASP A 175 -6.34 -20.00 -11.80
N ALA A 176 -5.57 -20.73 -12.63
CA ALA A 176 -4.26 -20.31 -13.09
C ALA A 176 -4.28 -18.96 -13.83
N ARG A 177 -5.38 -18.64 -14.54
CA ARG A 177 -5.51 -17.38 -15.27
C ARG A 177 -5.78 -16.22 -14.31
N ALA A 178 -6.68 -16.42 -13.35
CA ALA A 178 -6.96 -15.40 -12.33
C ALA A 178 -5.71 -15.12 -11.48
N SER A 179 -5.00 -16.17 -11.06
CA SER A 179 -3.75 -16.08 -10.31
C SER A 179 -2.66 -15.31 -11.07
N ALA A 180 -2.41 -15.66 -12.34
CA ALA A 180 -1.42 -14.95 -13.17
C ALA A 180 -1.79 -13.47 -13.39
N ALA A 181 -3.06 -13.17 -13.64
CA ALA A 181 -3.52 -11.78 -13.78
C ALA A 181 -3.30 -10.97 -12.50
N ALA A 182 -3.56 -11.57 -11.34
CA ALA A 182 -3.32 -10.92 -10.04
C ALA A 182 -1.82 -10.68 -9.79
N PHE A 183 -0.94 -11.64 -10.09
CA PHE A 183 0.51 -11.42 -9.96
C PHE A 183 1.04 -10.38 -10.93
N SER A 184 0.58 -10.38 -12.19
CA SER A 184 0.95 -9.34 -13.16
C SER A 184 0.56 -7.94 -12.70
N LEU A 185 -0.64 -7.78 -12.14
CA LEU A 185 -1.08 -6.51 -11.51
C LEU A 185 -0.20 -6.15 -10.31
N SER A 186 0.14 -7.12 -9.47
CA SER A 186 1.01 -6.92 -8.30
C SER A 186 2.40 -6.43 -8.71
N ILE A 187 3.01 -7.04 -9.72
CA ILE A 187 4.30 -6.65 -10.29
C ILE A 187 4.23 -5.22 -10.82
N THR A 188 3.27 -4.92 -11.69
CA THR A 188 3.11 -3.60 -12.31
C THR A 188 2.95 -2.51 -11.25
N GLN A 189 2.10 -2.75 -10.24
CA GLN A 189 1.87 -1.79 -9.17
C GLN A 189 3.09 -1.63 -8.25
N SER A 190 3.88 -2.68 -8.06
CA SER A 190 5.14 -2.58 -7.31
C SER A 190 6.15 -1.71 -8.06
N LEU A 191 6.31 -1.92 -9.37
CA LEU A 191 7.20 -1.12 -10.21
C LEU A 191 6.78 0.36 -10.21
N ASP A 192 5.48 0.63 -10.43
CA ASP A 192 4.91 1.99 -10.34
C ASP A 192 5.21 2.62 -8.97
N CYS A 193 5.10 1.86 -7.88
CA CYS A 193 5.38 2.36 -6.54
C CYS A 193 6.85 2.75 -6.37
N LEU A 194 7.77 1.87 -6.80
CA LEU A 194 9.21 2.07 -6.67
C LEU A 194 9.69 3.28 -7.48
N GLU A 195 9.17 3.45 -8.69
CA GLU A 195 9.45 4.61 -9.54
C GLU A 195 8.87 5.89 -8.95
N LEU A 196 7.56 5.93 -8.66
CA LEU A 196 6.89 7.14 -8.18
C LEU A 196 7.34 7.58 -6.78
N SER A 197 7.89 6.67 -5.97
CA SER A 197 8.47 7.01 -4.67
C SER A 197 9.90 7.55 -4.75
N GLY A 198 10.54 7.47 -5.92
CA GLY A 198 11.94 7.82 -6.13
C GLY A 198 12.92 6.86 -5.45
N LEU A 199 12.48 5.66 -5.07
CA LEU A 199 13.38 4.63 -4.54
C LEU A 199 14.26 4.03 -5.65
N TYR A 200 13.73 3.96 -6.87
CA TYR A 200 14.43 3.49 -8.06
C TYR A 200 14.16 4.43 -9.22
N THR A 201 15.14 4.58 -10.11
CA THR A 201 14.91 5.20 -11.43
C THR A 201 14.37 4.16 -12.40
N THR A 202 13.83 4.60 -13.53
CA THR A 202 13.38 3.71 -14.61
C THR A 202 14.49 2.78 -15.08
N GLU A 203 15.72 3.29 -15.23
CA GLU A 203 16.90 2.46 -15.60
C GLU A 203 17.23 1.47 -14.48
N GLY A 204 17.22 1.91 -13.22
CA GLY A 204 17.48 1.02 -12.08
C GLY A 204 16.45 -0.11 -11.94
N LEU A 205 15.19 0.13 -12.30
CA LEU A 205 14.16 -0.92 -12.37
C LEU A 205 14.42 -1.89 -13.52
N GLN A 206 14.84 -1.38 -14.68
CA GLN A 206 15.17 -2.22 -15.83
C GLN A 206 16.37 -3.14 -15.54
N ASP A 207 17.40 -2.60 -14.89
CA ASP A 207 18.57 -3.37 -14.45
C ASP A 207 18.17 -4.46 -13.46
N LEU A 208 17.34 -4.13 -12.46
CA LEU A 208 16.82 -5.10 -11.48
C LEU A 208 16.04 -6.24 -12.15
N LEU A 209 15.18 -5.93 -13.12
CA LEU A 209 14.42 -6.95 -13.86
C LEU A 209 15.32 -7.80 -14.78
N ASN A 210 16.37 -7.21 -15.34
CA ASN A 210 17.35 -7.93 -16.16
C ASN A 210 18.19 -8.89 -15.31
N GLU A 211 18.66 -8.44 -14.14
CA GLU A 211 19.36 -9.28 -13.17
C GLU A 211 18.51 -10.48 -12.75
N TRP A 212 17.25 -10.22 -12.39
CA TRP A 212 16.31 -11.28 -12.01
C TRP A 212 16.12 -12.31 -13.13
N LYS A 213 15.96 -11.88 -14.39
CA LYS A 213 15.86 -12.78 -15.55
C LYS A 213 17.13 -13.62 -15.78
N GLN A 214 18.31 -13.08 -15.48
CA GLN A 214 19.58 -13.80 -15.62
C GLN A 214 19.76 -14.86 -14.53
N GLU A 215 19.34 -14.56 -13.30
CA GLU A 215 19.37 -15.53 -12.19
C GLU A 215 18.41 -16.71 -12.40
N ASP A 216 17.29 -16.44 -13.07
CA ASP A 216 16.24 -17.42 -13.37
C ASP A 216 16.52 -18.26 -14.64
N SER A 217 17.59 -17.95 -15.37
CA SER A 217 17.96 -18.68 -16.60
C SER A 217 18.53 -20.07 -16.29
N PRO A 218 18.11 -21.14 -17.01
CA PRO A 218 18.58 -22.50 -16.78
C PRO A 218 20.07 -22.63 -17.07
N GLY A 219 20.88 -22.70 -16.01
CA GLY A 219 22.35 -22.76 -16.08
C GLY A 219 23.07 -21.76 -15.15
N SER A 220 22.35 -20.79 -14.59
CA SER A 220 22.88 -19.90 -13.55
C SER A 220 23.03 -20.67 -12.22
N PRO A 221 24.16 -20.55 -11.50
CA PRO A 221 24.31 -21.17 -10.19
C PRO A 221 23.30 -20.56 -9.23
N THR A 222 22.28 -21.34 -8.86
CA THR A 222 21.17 -20.91 -8.01
C THR A 222 21.71 -20.41 -6.67
N LYS A 223 21.75 -19.10 -6.46
CA LYS A 223 21.93 -18.52 -5.12
C LYS A 223 20.61 -18.62 -4.40
N ILE A 224 20.45 -19.67 -3.61
CA ILE A 224 19.33 -19.78 -2.68
C ILE A 224 19.52 -18.67 -1.63
N HIS A 225 18.81 -17.55 -1.77
CA HIS A 225 18.69 -16.55 -0.72
C HIS A 225 17.92 -17.17 0.45
N ARG A 226 18.66 -17.52 1.51
CA ARG A 226 18.13 -17.98 2.81
C ARG A 226 17.83 -16.79 3.72
#